data_AF-A0A4V3EJ43-F1
#
_entry.id   AF-A0A4V3EJ43-F1
#
_cell.length_a   1.000
_cell.length_b   1.000
_cell.length_c   1.000
_cell.angle_alpha   90.00
_cell.angle_beta   90.00
_cell.angle_gamma   90.00
#
_symmetry.space_group_name_H-M   'P 1'
#
loop_
_entity.id
_entity.type
_entity.pdbx_description
1 polymer ?
#
loop_
_entity_poly.entity_id
_entity_poly.type
_entity_poly.pdbx_seq_one_letter_code
_entity_poly.pdbx_strand_id
1 'polypeptide(L)'
;MRMTSIATATTSSTLAALSALHVGWGLGASFPFASREQLADSAAGTSEVPGPPECFAVAAILTGAAALVADVAPVGPTTRRIGLAGVALVLGGRGAVGVAGRTSSIVPWTPSAHFDRLDRRYYGPLCLLLAAGALVSAR
;
A
#
# COMPACT_ATOMS: atom_id res chain seq x y z
N MET A 1 -16.29 -15.46 -12.64
CA MET A 1 -17.03 -15.16 -11.40
C MET A 1 -16.27 -15.56 -10.14
N ARG A 2 -16.01 -16.85 -9.83
CA ARG A 2 -15.33 -17.24 -8.57
C ARG A 2 -13.92 -16.64 -8.37
N MET A 3 -13.09 -16.61 -9.42
CA MET A 3 -11.72 -16.09 -9.34
C MET A 3 -11.68 -14.56 -9.12
N THR A 4 -12.57 -13.82 -9.78
CA THR A 4 -12.72 -12.38 -9.59
C THR A 4 -13.13 -12.06 -8.15
N SER A 5 -14.10 -12.79 -7.59
CA SER A 5 -14.55 -12.58 -6.21
C SER A 5 -13.44 -12.82 -5.17
N ILE A 6 -12.60 -13.85 -5.35
CA ILE A 6 -11.48 -14.13 -4.44
C ILE A 6 -10.41 -13.04 -4.54
N ALA A 7 -10.06 -12.62 -5.76
CA ALA A 7 -9.07 -11.56 -5.99
C ALA A 7 -9.55 -10.23 -5.40
N THR A 8 -10.83 -9.88 -5.61
CA THR A 8 -11.46 -8.70 -5.03
C THR A 8 -11.43 -8.73 -3.52
N ALA A 9 -11.89 -9.82 -2.88
CA ALA A 9 -11.90 -9.94 -1.42
C ALA A 9 -10.49 -9.86 -0.84
N THR A 10 -9.54 -10.62 -1.40
CA THR A 10 -8.16 -10.64 -0.89
C THR A 10 -7.49 -9.27 -1.02
N THR A 11 -7.67 -8.60 -2.15
CA THR A 11 -7.07 -7.28 -2.42
C THR A 11 -7.68 -6.21 -1.53
N SER A 12 -9.02 -6.13 -1.44
CA SER A 12 -9.69 -5.13 -0.62
C SER A 12 -9.41 -5.34 0.88
N SER A 13 -9.43 -6.58 1.37
CA SER A 13 -9.10 -6.89 2.76
C SER A 13 -7.64 -6.55 3.09
N THR A 14 -6.71 -6.80 2.17
CA THR A 14 -5.30 -6.45 2.38
C THR A 14 -5.11 -4.93 2.42
N LEU A 15 -5.73 -4.18 1.51
CA LEU A 15 -5.70 -2.71 1.52
C LEU A 15 -6.33 -2.14 2.79
N ALA A 16 -7.44 -2.71 3.26
CA ALA A 16 -8.09 -2.31 4.51
C ALA A 16 -7.20 -2.61 5.74
N ALA A 17 -6.53 -3.77 5.78
CA ALA A 17 -5.61 -4.10 6.86
C ALA A 17 -4.40 -3.15 6.89
N LEU A 18 -3.82 -2.84 5.73
CA LEU A 18 -2.74 -1.85 5.63
C LEU A 18 -3.19 -0.45 6.04
N SER A 19 -4.43 -0.05 5.71
CA SER A 19 -5.03 1.19 6.18
C SER A 19 -5.11 1.24 7.71
N ALA A 20 -5.62 0.18 8.34
CA ALA A 20 -5.72 0.08 9.79
C ALA A 20 -4.35 0.15 10.48
N LEU A 21 -3.32 -0.47 9.90
CA LEU A 21 -1.94 -0.34 10.38
C LEU A 21 -1.47 1.12 10.36
N HIS A 22 -1.71 1.84 9.26
CA HIS A 22 -1.32 3.26 9.17
C HIS A 22 -2.09 4.14 10.16
N VAL A 23 -3.37 3.87 10.41
CA VAL A 23 -4.10 4.55 11.49
C VAL A 23 -3.44 4.28 12.83
N GLY A 24 -3.11 3.01 13.12
CA GLY A 24 -2.39 2.63 14.35
C GLY A 24 -1.05 3.36 14.49
N TRP A 25 -0.26 3.45 13.41
CA TRP A 25 1.04 4.13 13.41
C TRP A 25 0.89 5.65 13.61
N GLY A 26 -0.13 6.27 13.03
CA GLY A 26 -0.48 7.67 13.27
C GLY A 26 -0.92 7.95 14.71
N LEU A 27 -1.52 6.95 15.38
CA LEU A 27 -1.89 7.00 16.80
C LEU A 27 -0.75 6.61 17.75
N GLY A 28 0.43 6.28 17.22
CA GLY A 28 1.62 5.96 18.02
C GLY A 28 1.88 4.48 18.27
N ALA A 29 1.08 3.56 17.71
CA ALA A 29 1.35 2.13 17.80
C ALA A 29 2.63 1.75 17.01
N SER A 30 3.36 0.73 17.50
CA SER A 30 4.48 0.12 16.78
C SER A 30 4.13 -1.21 16.11
N PHE A 31 2.97 -1.80 16.43
CA PHE A 31 2.55 -3.09 15.89
C PHE A 31 2.63 -3.13 14.35
N PRO A 32 3.15 -4.20 13.74
CA PRO A 32 3.59 -5.47 14.34
C PRO A 32 5.04 -5.49 14.84
N PHE A 33 5.72 -4.34 14.90
CA PHE A 33 7.12 -4.22 15.29
C PHE A 33 7.28 -4.04 16.81
N ALA A 34 8.45 -4.42 17.32
CA ALA A 34 8.77 -4.36 18.74
C ALA A 34 8.91 -2.92 19.26
N SER A 35 9.28 -1.97 18.39
CA SER A 35 9.45 -0.56 18.76
C SER A 35 9.13 0.39 17.61
N ARG A 36 9.01 1.69 17.93
CA ARG A 36 8.77 2.76 16.94
C ARG A 36 9.97 2.96 16.01
N GLU A 37 11.18 2.77 16.52
CA GLU A 37 12.42 2.85 15.75
C GLU A 37 12.48 1.69 14.75
N GLN A 38 12.12 0.48 15.18
CA GLN A 38 12.05 -0.67 14.27
C GLN A 38 10.98 -0.48 13.20
N LEU A 39 9.82 0.09 13.54
CA LEU A 39 8.78 0.46 12.58
C LEU A 39 9.32 1.49 11.56
N ALA A 40 9.98 2.55 12.02
CA ALA A 40 10.54 3.58 11.16
C ALA A 40 11.55 3.02 10.17
N ASP A 41 12.50 2.22 10.66
CA ASP A 41 13.52 1.57 9.85
C ASP A 41 12.91 0.57 8.85
N SER A 42 11.91 -0.20 9.29
CA SER A 42 11.31 -1.25 8.45
C SER A 42 10.33 -0.71 7.41
N ALA A 43 9.47 0.24 7.77
CA ALA A 43 8.35 0.69 6.93
C ALA A 43 8.64 1.97 6.13
N ALA A 44 9.55 2.82 6.61
CA ALA A 44 9.90 4.09 5.95
C ALA A 44 11.39 4.18 5.59
N GLY A 45 12.24 3.34 6.18
CA GLY A 45 13.69 3.42 6.02
C GLY A 45 14.29 4.68 6.65
N THR A 46 13.63 5.22 7.68
CA THR A 46 14.00 6.46 8.37
C THR A 46 14.27 6.20 9.86
N SER A 47 14.87 7.18 10.55
CA SER A 47 15.13 7.09 12.00
C SER A 47 13.87 7.25 12.86
N GLU A 48 12.88 7.98 12.34
CA GLU A 48 11.61 8.25 13.02
C GLU A 48 10.44 7.90 12.11
N VAL A 49 9.35 7.44 12.72
CA VAL A 49 8.11 7.14 12.00
C VAL A 49 7.55 8.45 11.45
N PRO A 50 7.06 8.48 10.19
CA PRO A 50 6.37 9.64 9.65
C PRO A 50 5.27 10.14 10.60
N GLY A 51 5.01 11.45 10.55
CA GLY A 51 4.04 12.08 11.42
C GLY A 51 2.61 11.50 11.27
N PRO A 52 1.72 11.82 12.23
CA PRO A 52 0.31 11.43 12.14
C PRO A 52 -0.38 11.88 10.84
N PRO A 53 -0.17 13.10 10.31
CA PRO A 53 -0.81 13.53 9.06
C PRO A 53 -0.47 12.64 7.86
N GLU A 54 0.79 12.23 7.74
CA GLU A 54 1.28 11.36 6.67
C GLU A 54 0.67 9.97 6.79
N CYS A 55 0.66 9.41 8.00
CA CYS A 55 0.04 8.11 8.27
C CYS A 55 -1.46 8.13 7.93
N PHE A 56 -2.20 9.15 8.35
CA PHE A 56 -3.63 9.25 8.07
C PHE A 56 -3.93 9.53 6.59
N ALA A 57 -3.08 10.28 5.89
CA ALA A 57 -3.22 10.46 4.45
C ALA A 57 -3.10 9.13 3.71
N VAL A 58 -2.09 8.32 4.03
CA VAL A 58 -1.94 6.98 3.44
C VAL A 58 -3.11 6.07 3.80
N ALA A 59 -3.57 6.08 5.06
CA ALA A 59 -4.74 5.32 5.49
C ALA A 59 -6.01 5.70 4.71
N ALA A 60 -6.26 7.00 4.50
CA ALA A 60 -7.40 7.47 3.73
C ALA A 60 -7.34 6.99 2.27
N ILE A 61 -6.17 7.09 1.62
CA ILE A 61 -5.97 6.63 0.25
C ILE A 61 -6.18 5.11 0.14
N LEU A 62 -5.62 4.33 1.06
CA LEU A 62 -5.77 2.87 1.10
C LEU A 62 -7.22 2.46 1.35
N THR A 63 -7.95 3.18 2.20
CA THR A 63 -9.38 2.97 2.45
C THR A 63 -10.21 3.23 1.19
N GLY A 64 -9.95 4.33 0.49
CA GLY A 64 -10.58 4.63 -0.79
C GLY A 64 -10.30 3.54 -1.84
N ALA A 65 -9.04 3.10 -1.96
CA ALA A 65 -8.66 2.01 -2.84
C ALA A 65 -9.37 0.70 -2.49
N ALA A 66 -9.45 0.34 -1.21
CA ALA A 66 -10.17 -0.84 -0.74
C ALA A 66 -11.67 -0.78 -1.10
N ALA A 67 -12.31 0.38 -0.91
CA ALA A 67 -13.72 0.59 -1.24
C ALA A 67 -13.99 0.50 -2.74
N LEU A 68 -13.08 1.04 -3.57
CA LEU A 68 -13.15 0.90 -5.03
C LEU A 68 -13.02 -0.56 -5.48
N VAL A 69 -12.04 -1.29 -4.93
CA VAL A 69 -11.82 -2.70 -5.25
C VAL A 69 -13.03 -3.54 -4.85
N ALA A 70 -13.56 -3.34 -3.64
CA ALA A 70 -14.72 -4.05 -3.12
C ALA A 70 -16.07 -3.64 -3.76
N ASP A 71 -16.07 -2.63 -4.65
CA ASP A 71 -17.27 -2.10 -5.30
C ASP A 71 -18.34 -1.58 -4.32
N VAL A 72 -17.89 -0.98 -3.20
CA VAL A 72 -18.76 -0.38 -2.17
C VAL A 72 -18.65 1.15 -2.12
N ALA A 73 -17.78 1.74 -2.93
CA ALA A 73 -17.67 3.19 -3.06
C ALA A 73 -18.88 3.77 -3.79
N PRO A 74 -19.49 4.87 -3.31
CA PRO A 74 -20.68 5.48 -3.93
C PRO A 74 -20.31 6.32 -5.16
N VAL A 75 -19.72 5.69 -6.18
CA VAL A 75 -19.24 6.34 -7.41
C VAL A 75 -19.78 5.61 -8.64
N GLY A 76 -19.93 6.33 -9.75
CA GLY A 76 -20.35 5.71 -11.02
C GLY A 76 -19.32 4.72 -11.59
N PRO A 77 -19.73 3.83 -12.51
CA PRO A 77 -18.88 2.76 -13.04
C PRO A 77 -17.64 3.29 -13.78
N THR A 78 -17.75 4.41 -14.50
CA THR A 78 -16.61 5.04 -15.19
C THR A 78 -15.58 5.58 -14.18
N THR A 79 -16.04 6.30 -13.16
CA THR A 79 -15.18 6.83 -12.09
C THR A 79 -14.49 5.70 -11.34
N ARG A 80 -15.21 4.61 -11.04
CA ARG A 80 -14.64 3.43 -10.42
C ARG A 80 -13.51 2.82 -11.26
N ARG A 81 -13.73 2.64 -12.57
CA ARG A 81 -12.70 2.10 -13.49
C ARG A 81 -11.46 2.97 -13.55
N ILE A 82 -11.63 4.29 -13.63
CA ILE A 82 -10.51 5.25 -13.59
C ILE A 82 -9.76 5.14 -12.25
N GLY A 83 -10.49 5.09 -11.14
CA GLY A 83 -9.91 4.92 -9.81
C GLY A 83 -9.10 3.63 -9.68
N LEU A 84 -9.63 2.50 -10.15
CA LEU A 84 -8.92 1.22 -10.16
C LEU A 84 -7.68 1.23 -11.06
N ALA A 85 -7.75 1.88 -12.22
CA ALA A 85 -6.59 2.08 -13.08
C ALA A 85 -5.51 2.94 -12.38
N GLY A 86 -5.92 3.99 -11.66
CA GLY A 86 -5.01 4.81 -10.84
C GLY A 86 -4.35 4.00 -9.72
N VAL A 87 -5.12 3.19 -8.98
CA VAL A 87 -4.59 2.28 -7.95
C VAL A 87 -3.57 1.31 -8.55
N ALA A 88 -3.91 0.68 -9.67
CA ALA A 88 -3.03 -0.26 -10.35
C ALA A 88 -1.74 0.42 -10.85
N LEU A 89 -1.83 1.65 -11.37
CA LEU A 89 -0.68 2.41 -11.83
C LEU A 89 0.26 2.77 -10.68
N VAL A 90 -0.28 3.31 -9.59
CA VAL A 90 0.53 3.74 -8.42
C VAL A 90 1.19 2.54 -7.75
N LEU A 91 0.42 1.49 -7.44
CA LEU A 91 0.96 0.29 -6.79
C LEU A 91 1.86 -0.50 -7.73
N GLY A 92 1.53 -0.57 -9.02
CA GLY A 92 2.35 -1.24 -10.02
C GLY A 92 3.69 -0.54 -10.21
N GLY A 93 3.68 0.78 -10.35
CA GLY A 93 4.90 1.59 -10.45
C GLY A 93 5.75 1.48 -9.19
N ARG A 94 5.14 1.66 -8.00
CA ARG A 94 5.83 1.50 -6.72
C ARG A 94 6.43 0.10 -6.56
N GLY A 95 5.66 -0.92 -6.91
CA GLY A 95 6.07 -2.31 -6.85
C GLY A 95 7.25 -2.63 -7.75
N ALA A 96 7.20 -2.15 -9.00
CA ALA A 96 8.27 -2.32 -9.97
C ALA A 96 9.58 -1.65 -9.51
N VAL A 97 9.51 -0.43 -8.99
CA VAL A 97 10.68 0.27 -8.44
C VAL A 97 11.27 -0.49 -7.24
N GLY A 98 10.41 -1.01 -6.35
CA GLY A 98 10.85 -1.77 -5.18
C GLY A 98 11.55 -3.08 -5.55
N VAL A 99 10.95 -3.88 -6.44
CA VAL A 99 11.55 -5.12 -6.95
C VAL A 99 12.86 -4.85 -7.69
N ALA A 100 12.96 -3.73 -8.42
CA ALA A 100 14.19 -3.31 -9.07
C ALA A 100 15.27 -2.82 -8.08
N GLY A 101 14.94 -2.61 -6.80
CA GLY A 101 15.85 -2.04 -5.80
C GLY A 101 16.24 -0.60 -6.12
N ARG A 102 15.34 0.17 -6.75
CA ARG A 102 15.60 1.54 -7.22
C ARG A 102 14.89 2.61 -6.38
N THR A 103 14.35 2.24 -5.22
CA THR A 103 13.57 3.14 -4.36
C THR A 103 14.38 4.36 -3.91
N SER A 104 15.65 4.16 -3.57
CA SER A 104 16.60 5.25 -3.27
C SER A 104 16.80 6.26 -4.41
N SER A 105 16.45 5.92 -5.65
CA SER A 105 16.55 6.85 -6.80
C SER A 105 15.33 7.75 -6.98
N ILE A 106 14.20 7.45 -6.32
CA ILE A 106 12.93 8.16 -6.51
C ILE A 106 12.44 8.87 -5.25
N VAL A 107 13.05 8.58 -4.10
CA VAL A 107 12.72 9.23 -2.83
C VAL A 107 13.76 10.29 -2.50
N PRO A 108 13.38 11.42 -1.86
CA PRO A 108 14.30 12.50 -1.53
C PRO A 108 15.21 12.21 -0.32
N TRP A 109 15.06 11.07 0.36
CA TRP A 109 15.90 10.66 1.48
C TRP A 109 16.77 9.46 1.12
N THR A 110 17.68 9.07 2.01
CA THR A 110 18.45 7.83 1.88
C THR A 110 17.79 6.74 2.72
N PRO A 111 17.08 5.77 2.12
CA PRO A 111 16.47 4.69 2.88
C PRO A 111 17.54 3.82 3.54
N SER A 112 17.20 3.22 4.68
CA SER A 112 18.07 2.24 5.31
C SER A 112 18.26 0.99 4.43
N ALA A 113 19.42 0.35 4.57
CA ALA A 113 19.67 -0.92 3.88
C ALA A 113 18.69 -2.02 4.32
N HIS A 114 18.09 -1.91 5.51
CA HIS A 114 17.07 -2.83 5.98
C HIS A 114 15.77 -2.66 5.19
N PHE A 115 15.27 -1.43 5.07
CA PHE A 115 14.13 -1.09 4.24
C PHE A 115 14.32 -1.56 2.79
N ASP A 116 15.46 -1.29 2.16
CA ASP A 116 15.70 -1.69 0.77
C ASP A 116 15.60 -3.21 0.55
N ARG A 117 16.00 -4.02 1.55
CA ARG A 117 15.85 -5.48 1.50
C ARG A 117 14.40 -5.90 1.62
N LEU A 118 13.65 -5.30 2.55
CA LEU A 118 12.22 -5.56 2.73
C LEU A 118 11.42 -5.12 1.51
N ASP A 119 11.77 -3.97 0.94
CA ASP A 119 11.11 -3.41 -0.23
C ASP A 119 11.27 -4.32 -1.44
N ARG A 120 12.49 -4.79 -1.69
CA ARG A 120 12.75 -5.70 -2.81
C ARG A 120 12.09 -7.07 -2.63
N ARG A 121 12.05 -7.59 -1.40
CA ARG A 121 11.62 -8.97 -1.12
C ARG A 121 10.13 -9.11 -0.82
N TYR A 122 9.52 -8.09 -0.21
CA TYR A 122 8.16 -8.17 0.32
C TYR A 122 7.28 -7.03 -0.18
N TYR A 123 7.65 -5.77 0.03
CA TYR A 123 6.74 -4.65 -0.28
C TYR A 123 6.53 -4.47 -1.78
N GLY A 124 7.59 -4.51 -2.58
CA GLY A 124 7.54 -4.43 -4.03
C GLY A 124 6.63 -5.51 -4.63
N PRO A 125 6.87 -6.80 -4.34
CA PRO A 125 6.00 -7.90 -4.76
C PRO A 125 4.55 -7.75 -4.28
N LEU A 126 4.33 -7.33 -3.02
CA LEU A 126 2.99 -7.09 -2.49
C LEU A 126 2.26 -6.00 -3.28
N CYS A 127 2.93 -4.87 -3.57
CA CYS A 127 2.36 -3.80 -4.37
C CYS A 127 1.99 -4.27 -5.79
N LEU A 128 2.83 -5.11 -6.42
CA LEU A 128 2.52 -5.70 -7.74
C LEU A 128 1.30 -6.63 -7.68
N LEU A 129 1.19 -7.46 -6.64
CA LEU A 129 0.03 -8.34 -6.45
C LEU A 129 -1.26 -7.55 -6.24
N LEU A 130 -1.22 -6.48 -5.43
CA LEU A 130 -2.37 -5.60 -5.21
C LEU A 130 -2.75 -4.84 -6.48
N ALA A 131 -1.78 -4.40 -7.29
CA ALA A 131 -2.04 -3.79 -8.60
C ALA A 131 -2.75 -4.76 -9.55
N ALA A 132 -2.28 -6.02 -9.63
CA ALA A 132 -2.93 -7.06 -10.41
C ALA A 132 -4.36 -7.34 -9.91
N GLY A 133 -4.55 -7.43 -8.59
CA GLY A 133 -5.86 -7.62 -7.97
C GLY A 133 -6.85 -6.48 -8.27
N ALA A 134 -6.38 -5.24 -8.29
CA ALA A 134 -7.17 -4.07 -8.69
C ALA A 134 -7.60 -4.15 -10.17
N LEU A 135 -6.69 -4.53 -11.07
CA LEU A 135 -7.00 -4.70 -12.51
C LEU A 135 -7.98 -5.84 -12.76
N VAL A 136 -7.86 -6.95 -12.02
CA VAL A 136 -8.81 -8.07 -12.11
C VAL A 136 -10.21 -7.64 -11.64
N SER A 137 -10.28 -6.80 -10.61
CA SER A 137 -11.54 -6.29 -10.04
C SER A 137 -12.23 -5.21 -10.88
N ALA A 138 -11.54 -4.69 -11.91
CA ALA A 138 -12.08 -3.71 -12.86
C ALA A 138 -12.88 -4.35 -14.01
N ARG A 139 -12.89 -5.68 -14.11
CA ARG A 139 -13.59 -6.48 -15.13
C ARG A 139 -15.00 -6.84 -14.68
#